data_AF-A0A4Q2FFE2-F1
#
_entry.id   AF-A0A4Q2FFE2-F1
#
_cell.length_a   1.000
_cell.length_b   1.000
_cell.length_c   1.000
_cell.angle_alpha   90.00
_cell.angle_beta   90.00
_cell.angle_gamma   90.00
#
_symmetry.space_group_name_H-M   'P 1'
#
loop_
_entity.id
_entity.type
_entity.pdbx_description
1 polymer ?
#
loop_
_entity_poly.entity_id
_entity_poly.type
_entity_poly.pdbx_seq_one_letter_code
_entity_poly.pdbx_strand_id
1 'polypeptide(L)'
;NLHRPLTESDLELDDIFTWQEPRKVTKNLTITYDKCIYLLEPTELNHKLVGQYISFLEYPDGTVALMHEGRKLNYSIFNKLAGLQQNEIVENKRLGSVLAHIQQQHEELEKQNKRSRLKKSMPSRK
;
A
#
# COMPACT_ATOMS: atom_id res chain seq x y z
N ASN A 1 19.13 39.14 -21.43
CA ASN A 1 18.96 37.94 -20.59
C ASN A 1 20.30 37.24 -20.43
N LEU A 2 20.91 37.34 -19.24
CA LEU A 2 22.25 36.79 -18.94
C LEU A 2 22.19 35.38 -18.30
N HIS A 3 20.98 34.82 -18.16
CA HIS A 3 20.77 33.51 -17.55
C HIS A 3 20.73 32.41 -18.60
N ARG A 4 21.24 31.23 -18.20
CA ARG A 4 21.12 30.00 -18.98
C ARG A 4 19.62 29.66 -19.15
N PRO A 5 19.13 29.36 -20.36
CA PRO A 5 17.78 28.88 -20.55
C PRO A 5 17.61 27.51 -19.86
N LEU A 6 16.48 27.31 -19.19
CA LEU A 6 16.12 26.02 -18.61
C LEU A 6 16.01 24.97 -19.72
N THR A 7 16.56 23.80 -19.47
CA THR A 7 16.53 22.69 -20.43
C THR A 7 15.38 21.75 -20.11
N GLU A 8 15.06 21.64 -18.83
CA GLU A 8 13.95 20.85 -18.30
C GLU A 8 12.61 21.57 -18.52
N SER A 9 11.57 20.77 -18.76
CA SER A 9 10.19 21.23 -18.73
C SER A 9 9.72 21.47 -17.30
N ASP A 10 8.69 22.29 -17.12
CA ASP A 10 8.11 22.56 -15.80
C ASP A 10 7.71 21.27 -15.06
N LEU A 11 7.19 20.26 -15.78
CA LEU A 11 6.82 18.96 -15.20
C LEU A 11 8.02 18.14 -14.71
N GLU A 12 9.16 18.24 -15.39
CA GLU A 12 10.40 17.58 -14.95
C GLU A 12 10.98 18.29 -13.72
N LEU A 13 10.87 19.62 -13.68
CA LEU A 13 11.28 20.39 -12.51
C LEU A 13 10.44 20.04 -11.28
N ASP A 14 9.13 19.84 -11.44
CA ASP A 14 8.26 19.38 -10.36
C ASP A 14 8.72 18.03 -9.80
N ASP A 15 9.04 17.06 -10.67
CA ASP A 15 9.58 15.76 -10.25
C ASP A 15 10.94 15.90 -9.54
N ILE A 16 11.80 16.80 -10.02
CA ILE A 16 13.15 17.04 -9.46
C ILE A 16 13.08 17.67 -8.07
N PHE A 17 12.19 18.62 -7.84
CA PHE A 17 12.06 19.32 -6.56
C PHE A 17 11.20 18.57 -5.53
N THR A 18 10.63 17.44 -5.92
CA THR A 18 9.80 16.58 -5.08
C THR A 18 10.64 15.75 -4.10
N TRP A 19 10.10 15.44 -2.91
CA TRP A 19 10.75 14.54 -1.97
C TRP A 19 10.85 13.13 -2.58
N GLN A 20 12.06 12.56 -2.61
CA GLN A 20 12.30 11.23 -3.19
C GLN A 20 12.88 10.27 -2.16
N GLU A 21 12.31 9.07 -2.06
CA GLU A 21 12.82 8.02 -1.21
C GLU A 21 12.97 6.70 -1.98
N PRO A 22 14.14 6.02 -1.92
CA PRO A 22 14.30 4.72 -2.56
C PRO A 22 13.51 3.64 -1.80
N ARG A 23 12.64 2.92 -2.51
CA ARG A 23 11.82 1.85 -1.95
C ARG A 23 11.97 0.56 -2.73
N LYS A 24 12.11 -0.54 -1.99
CA LYS A 24 12.28 -1.88 -2.57
C LYS A 24 10.92 -2.45 -2.99
N VAL A 25 10.83 -2.89 -4.24
CA VAL A 25 9.65 -3.59 -4.76
C VAL A 25 9.64 -5.03 -4.27
N THR A 26 8.53 -5.47 -3.69
CA THR A 26 8.37 -6.85 -3.22
C THR A 26 8.09 -7.82 -4.37
N LYS A 27 8.11 -9.12 -4.08
CA LYS A 27 7.77 -10.17 -5.05
C LYS A 27 6.36 -10.05 -5.64
N ASN A 28 5.45 -9.40 -4.93
CA ASN A 28 4.07 -9.22 -5.35
C ASN A 28 3.87 -7.87 -6.07
N LEU A 29 4.95 -7.24 -6.55
CA LEU A 29 4.90 -5.92 -7.18
C LEU A 29 4.30 -4.85 -6.28
N THR A 30 4.63 -4.90 -4.99
CA THR A 30 4.10 -3.95 -4.01
C THR A 30 5.19 -3.14 -3.35
N ILE A 31 4.83 -1.93 -2.93
CA ILE A 31 5.61 -1.05 -2.06
C ILE A 31 4.72 -0.66 -0.88
N THR A 32 5.30 -0.57 0.30
CA THR A 32 4.59 -0.07 1.48
C THR A 32 5.12 1.30 1.84
N TYR A 33 4.24 2.28 1.98
CA TYR A 33 4.56 3.64 2.42
C TYR A 33 3.39 4.21 3.23
N ASP A 34 3.69 4.89 4.33
CA ASP A 34 2.74 5.44 5.30
C ASP A 34 1.42 4.63 5.46
N LYS A 35 1.55 3.39 5.93
CA LYS A 35 0.44 2.45 6.18
C LYS A 35 -0.39 2.06 4.94
N CYS A 36 -0.10 2.61 3.78
CA CYS A 36 -0.66 2.24 2.49
C CYS A 36 0.23 1.22 1.76
N ILE A 37 -0.41 0.40 0.92
CA ILE A 37 0.27 -0.47 -0.02
C ILE A 37 0.05 0.09 -1.42
N TYR A 38 1.12 0.35 -2.13
CA TYR A 38 1.12 0.73 -3.54
C TYR A 38 1.35 -0.53 -4.37
N LEU A 39 0.38 -0.89 -5.19
CA LEU A 39 0.40 -2.06 -6.07
C LEU A 39 0.78 -1.60 -7.48
N LEU A 40 1.96 -2.00 -7.96
CA LEU A 40 2.37 -1.74 -9.34
C LEU A 40 1.55 -2.61 -10.29
N GLU A 41 1.23 -2.08 -11.48
CA GLU A 41 0.55 -2.88 -12.50
C GLU A 41 1.42 -4.08 -12.94
N PRO A 42 0.85 -5.29 -13.08
CA PRO A 42 1.57 -6.49 -13.48
C PRO A 42 1.87 -6.47 -14.98
N THR A 43 2.82 -5.63 -15.40
CA THR A 43 3.37 -5.63 -16.75
C THR A 43 4.68 -6.40 -16.80
N GLU A 44 5.06 -6.92 -17.96
CA GLU A 44 6.33 -7.67 -18.13
C GLU A 44 7.56 -6.86 -17.71
N LEU A 45 7.52 -5.53 -17.92
CA LEU A 45 8.56 -4.62 -17.49
C LEU A 45 8.61 -4.48 -15.97
N ASN A 46 7.44 -4.32 -15.33
CA ASN A 46 7.36 -4.18 -13.88
C ASN A 46 7.76 -5.47 -13.16
N HIS A 47 7.52 -6.64 -13.74
CA HIS A 47 7.98 -7.91 -13.19
C HIS A 47 9.51 -8.00 -13.03
N LYS A 48 10.28 -7.29 -13.87
CA LYS A 48 11.74 -7.20 -13.74
C LYS A 48 12.18 -6.30 -12.58
N LEU A 49 11.29 -5.44 -12.09
CA LEU A 49 11.54 -4.56 -10.95
C LEU A 49 11.44 -5.29 -9.61
N VAL A 50 10.98 -6.54 -9.58
CA VAL A 50 10.90 -7.32 -8.34
C VAL A 50 12.27 -7.39 -7.66
N GLY A 51 12.34 -6.93 -6.42
CA GLY A 51 13.56 -6.91 -5.63
C GLY A 51 14.47 -5.70 -5.89
N GLN A 52 14.15 -4.86 -6.87
CA GLN A 52 14.86 -3.62 -7.16
C GLN A 52 14.36 -2.46 -6.30
N TYR A 53 15.20 -1.43 -6.18
CA TYR A 53 14.83 -0.16 -5.58
C TYR A 53 14.31 0.78 -6.66
N ILE A 54 13.17 1.41 -6.40
CA ILE A 54 12.61 2.46 -7.24
C ILE A 54 12.47 3.75 -6.43
N SER A 55 12.39 4.89 -7.10
CA SER A 55 12.16 6.18 -6.43
C SER A 55 10.67 6.37 -6.14
N PHE A 56 10.34 6.59 -4.87
CA PHE A 56 9.03 7.02 -4.42
C PHE A 56 9.05 8.53 -4.30
N LEU A 57 8.20 9.22 -5.07
CA LEU A 57 8.10 10.67 -5.11
C LEU A 57 6.86 11.09 -4.32
N GLU A 58 7.02 11.98 -3.35
CA GLU A 58 5.92 12.58 -2.59
C GLU A 58 5.92 14.10 -2.79
N TYR A 59 4.97 14.57 -3.58
CA TYR A 59 4.84 15.97 -3.95
C TYR A 59 4.32 16.79 -2.74
N PRO A 60 4.56 18.11 -2.72
CA PRO A 60 4.12 18.97 -1.62
C PRO A 60 2.59 19.02 -1.41
N ASP A 61 1.81 18.67 -2.43
CA ASP A 61 0.35 18.57 -2.37
C ASP A 61 -0.14 17.24 -1.75
N GLY A 62 0.79 16.32 -1.45
CA GLY A 62 0.51 14.97 -0.95
C GLY A 62 0.23 13.94 -2.05
N THR A 63 0.33 14.33 -3.32
CA THR A 63 0.28 13.38 -4.44
C THR A 63 1.54 12.51 -4.41
N VAL A 64 1.43 11.29 -4.91
CA VAL A 64 2.54 10.35 -4.97
C VAL A 64 2.79 9.91 -6.41
N ALA A 65 4.05 9.72 -6.77
CA ALA A 65 4.44 9.02 -7.99
C ALA A 65 5.50 7.96 -7.70
N LEU A 66 5.52 6.92 -8.54
CA LEU A 66 6.57 5.90 -8.53
C LEU A 66 7.39 6.05 -9.80
N MET A 67 8.71 6.14 -9.67
CA MET A 67 9.61 6.33 -10.79
C MET A 67 10.75 5.32 -10.77
N HIS A 68 11.07 4.76 -11.94
CA HIS A 68 12.25 3.91 -12.14
C HIS A 68 12.97 4.34 -13.41
N GLU A 69 14.25 4.70 -13.29
CA GLU A 69 15.10 5.12 -14.43
C GLU A 69 14.45 6.18 -15.34
N GLY A 70 13.80 7.18 -14.73
CA GLY A 70 13.11 8.26 -15.46
C GLY A 70 11.74 7.88 -16.05
N ARG A 71 11.22 6.68 -15.75
CA ARG A 71 9.88 6.26 -16.17
C ARG A 71 8.91 6.25 -14.99
N LYS A 72 7.79 6.95 -15.15
CA LYS A 72 6.66 6.89 -14.20
C LYS A 72 5.96 5.53 -14.33
N LEU A 73 5.70 4.89 -13.20
CA LEU A 73 5.05 3.59 -13.12
C LEU A 73 3.59 3.77 -12.71
N ASN A 74 2.70 3.06 -13.39
CA ASN A 74 1.30 2.99 -12.99
C ASN A 74 1.15 2.13 -11.73
N TYR A 75 0.28 2.58 -10.82
CA TYR A 75 0.02 1.89 -9.58
C TYR A 75 -1.42 2.08 -9.10
N SER A 76 -1.85 1.20 -8.20
CA SER A 76 -3.10 1.28 -7.46
C SER A 76 -2.82 1.34 -5.97
N ILE A 77 -3.58 2.13 -5.22
CA ILE A 77 -3.39 2.27 -3.76
C ILE A 77 -4.36 1.35 -3.03
N PHE A 78 -3.82 0.52 -2.15
CA PHE A 78 -4.57 -0.25 -1.18
C PHE A 78 -4.30 0.28 0.23
N ASN A 79 -5.28 1.00 0.79
CA ASN A 79 -5.19 1.52 2.14
C ASN A 79 -5.59 0.43 3.16
N LYS A 80 -4.65 -0.01 4.00
CA LYS A 80 -4.90 -1.01 5.05
C LYS A 80 -5.92 -0.56 6.08
N LEU A 81 -6.07 0.74 6.29
CA LEU A 81 -6.95 1.33 7.29
C LEU A 81 -8.35 1.63 6.77
N ALA A 82 -8.59 1.60 5.45
CA ALA A 82 -9.90 1.94 4.90
C ALA A 82 -11.02 0.98 5.36
N GLY A 83 -10.69 -0.23 5.79
CA GLY A 83 -11.63 -1.18 6.40
C GLY A 83 -11.67 -1.16 7.92
N LEU A 84 -10.76 -0.43 8.59
CA LEU A 84 -10.74 -0.31 10.04
C LEU A 84 -11.61 0.89 10.43
N GLN A 85 -12.82 0.61 10.92
CA GLN A 85 -13.62 1.60 11.63
C GLN A 85 -12.74 2.11 12.79
N GLN A 86 -12.40 3.39 12.77
CA GLN A 86 -11.65 4.01 13.85
C GLN A 86 -12.46 3.84 15.13
N ASN A 87 -11.93 3.05 16.07
CA ASN A 87 -12.68 2.63 17.25
C ASN A 87 -13.17 3.86 18.04
N GLU A 88 -14.45 3.84 18.41
CA GLU A 88 -15.04 4.83 19.31
C GLU A 88 -14.27 4.82 20.64
N ILE A 89 -13.89 6.01 21.15
CA ILE A 89 -13.20 6.14 22.43
C ILE A 89 -14.20 5.77 23.53
N VAL A 90 -14.02 4.61 24.14
CA VAL A 90 -14.91 4.10 25.19
C VAL A 90 -14.45 4.58 26.55
N GLU A 91 -15.39 5.07 27.36
CA GLU A 91 -15.13 5.39 28.77
C GLU A 91 -14.67 4.14 29.55
N ASN A 92 -13.75 4.32 30.50
CA ASN A 92 -13.13 3.24 31.28
C ASN A 92 -14.16 2.28 31.91
N LYS A 93 -15.30 2.82 32.38
CA LYS A 93 -16.39 2.04 33.00
C LYS A 93 -17.03 1.01 32.07
N ARG A 94 -17.04 1.27 30.76
CA ARG A 94 -17.68 0.41 29.74
C ARG A 94 -16.66 -0.43 28.98
N LEU A 95 -15.36 -0.14 29.13
CA LEU A 95 -14.28 -0.84 28.43
C LEU A 95 -14.34 -2.36 28.61
N GLY A 96 -14.59 -2.85 29.84
CA GLY A 96 -14.71 -4.28 30.11
C GLY A 96 -15.83 -4.96 29.31
N SER A 97 -17.02 -4.34 29.26
CA SER A 97 -18.15 -4.87 28.49
C SER A 97 -17.91 -4.87 26.98
N VAL A 98 -17.26 -3.82 26.47
CA VAL A 98 -16.95 -3.69 25.04
C VAL A 98 -15.89 -4.70 24.64
N LEU A 99 -14.85 -4.90 25.44
CA LEU A 99 -13.82 -5.92 25.20
C LEU A 99 -14.42 -7.34 25.20
N ALA A 100 -15.32 -7.63 26.15
CA ALA A 100 -16.01 -8.92 26.19
C ALA A 100 -16.86 -9.15 24.92
N HIS A 101 -17.55 -8.12 24.44
CA HIS A 101 -18.34 -8.20 23.22
C HIS A 101 -17.47 -8.41 21.96
N ILE A 102 -16.38 -7.65 21.85
CA ILE A 102 -15.41 -7.78 20.75
C ILE A 102 -14.79 -9.19 20.74
N GLN A 103 -14.43 -9.73 21.90
CA GLN A 103 -13.89 -11.09 22.04
C GLN A 103 -14.89 -12.14 21.52
N GLN A 104 -16.17 -12.01 21.87
CA GLN A 104 -17.22 -12.93 21.43
C GLN A 104 -17.38 -12.90 19.90
N GLN A 105 -17.38 -11.70 19.30
CA GLN A 105 -17.46 -11.55 17.85
C GLN A 105 -16.22 -12.17 17.15
N HIS A 106 -15.03 -11.98 17.70
CA HIS A 106 -13.80 -12.59 17.16
C HIS A 106 -13.85 -14.12 17.20
N GLU A 107 -14.32 -14.72 18.29
CA GLU A 107 -14.47 -16.18 18.39
C GLU A 107 -15.47 -16.74 17.37
N GLU A 108 -16.55 -16.02 17.11
CA GLU A 108 -17.56 -16.42 16.12
C GLU A 108 -16.99 -16.35 14.69
N LEU A 109 -16.31 -15.25 14.34
CA LEU A 109 -15.63 -15.11 13.05
C LEU A 109 -14.54 -16.17 12.85
N GLU A 110 -13.76 -16.49 13.88
CA GLU A 110 -12.75 -17.55 13.85
C GLU A 110 -13.39 -18.93 13.60
N LYS A 111 -14.52 -19.24 14.24
CA LYS A 111 -15.27 -20.48 14.00
C LYS A 111 -15.79 -20.54 12.56
N GLN A 112 -16.29 -19.44 12.01
CA GLN A 112 -16.75 -19.35 10.62
C GLN A 112 -15.59 -19.51 9.62
N ASN A 113 -14.45 -18.87 9.87
CA ASN A 113 -13.25 -18.99 9.04
C ASN A 113 -12.64 -20.40 9.08
N LYS A 114 -12.62 -21.06 10.24
CA LYS A 114 -12.20 -22.47 10.35
C LYS A 114 -13.09 -23.38 9.49
N ARG A 115 -14.40 -23.15 9.49
CA ARG A 115 -15.36 -23.87 8.63
C ARG A 115 -15.14 -23.61 7.13
N SER A 116 -14.77 -22.39 6.72
CA SER A 116 -14.49 -22.09 5.31
C SER A 116 -13.18 -22.72 4.82
N ARG A 117 -12.14 -22.73 5.66
CA ARG A 117 -10.84 -23.37 5.37
C ARG A 117 -10.94 -24.88 5.24
N LEU A 118 -11.76 -25.53 6.09
CA LEU A 118 -12.03 -26.97 6.00
C LEU A 118 -12.74 -27.36 4.70
N LYS A 119 -13.58 -26.48 4.13
CA LYS A 119 -14.26 -26.73 2.85
C LYS A 119 -13.35 -26.54 1.61
N LYS A 120 -12.22 -25.85 1.75
CA LYS A 120 -11.28 -25.55 0.64
C LYS A 120 -10.14 -26.58 0.50
N SER A 121 -10.03 -27.52 1.44
CA SER A 121 -9.14 -28.69 1.43
C SER A 121 -10.02 -29.89 1.12
N MET A 122 -10.21 -30.36 -0.12
CA MET A 122 -9.33 -31.30 -0.84
C MET A 122 -9.99 -31.65 -2.19
N PRO A 123 -9.26 -31.78 -3.31
CA PRO A 123 -9.54 -32.83 -4.28
C PRO A 123 -8.61 -34.02 -3.96
N SER A 124 -9.19 -35.15 -3.56
CA SER A 124 -8.46 -36.41 -3.44
C SER A 124 -8.03 -36.85 -4.84
N ARG A 125 -6.72 -36.86 -5.08
CA ARG A 125 -6.12 -37.40 -6.31
C ARG A 125 -6.09 -38.92 -6.15
N LYS A 126 -6.92 -39.63 -6.92
CA LYS A 126 -6.72 -41.06 -7.22
C LYS A 126 -5.54 -41.23 -8.16
#